data_AF-A0A2V8XNV5-F1
#
_entry.id   AF-A0A2V8XNV5-F1
#
_cell.length_a   1.000
_cell.length_b   1.000
_cell.length_c   1.000
_cell.angle_alpha   90.00
_cell.angle_beta   90.00
_cell.angle_gamma   90.00
#
_symmetry.space_group_name_H-M   'P 1'
#
loop_
_entity.id
_entity.type
_entity.pdbx_description
1 polymer ?
#
loop_
_entity_poly.entity_id
_entity_poly.type
_entity_poly.pdbx_seq_one_letter_code
_entity_poly.pdbx_strand_id
1 'polypeptide(L)'
;MGQSSLKHRHTRTTVFLSHVAAFLLLILAAYWLRRITIPSDPLLQGYLQVISSLLAFVFAAVTLVRFQGTQDRISLILGAGFLLSGAVLVATSVLFFQFLPDEPLRLLWAPFAWWIGRMILALLMVAALLVEHFMPRSRHPRQEIASALLAVIAVTYVFAASLRGLPPEVSRHPQTFFPSPQQLLPGGIFLVSLFWYRRRLVVEDSPFDRTMYAATWLNVAAQLSSAQSARLMDAPFVFAQSLIVMGYAVALGGALLENARLFERVRHMAVSDPLTGLANYRRLLDVLENETERTDRTGRPFAVLLLDLDGLKTINDSYGHLVGSRAICRLADILRIHCRAIDTAARYGGDEFALVLPESQEPEAHRVADRIREVMANDDEPPRLSASIGIAVYRGDGERIETLLSEADQDLYAEKAKRAKRHPNAIYPRRRTPKT
;
A
#
# COMPACT_ATOMS: atom_id res chain seq x y z
N MET A 1 11.21 3.00 -40.61
CA MET A 1 10.22 3.69 -39.74
C MET A 1 8.77 3.16 -39.83
N GLY A 2 8.39 2.27 -40.77
CA GLY A 2 6.99 1.81 -40.92
C GLY A 2 6.53 0.64 -40.03
N GLN A 3 7.44 -0.21 -39.51
CA GLN A 3 7.05 -1.43 -38.79
C GLN A 3 6.57 -1.21 -37.34
N SER A 4 7.08 -0.20 -36.63
CA SER A 4 6.60 0.10 -35.26
C SER A 4 5.19 0.70 -35.27
N SER A 5 4.87 1.51 -36.29
CA SER A 5 3.54 2.11 -36.47
C SER A 5 2.46 1.07 -36.76
N LEU A 6 2.77 0.02 -37.53
CA LEU A 6 1.81 -1.05 -37.86
C LEU A 6 1.54 -1.95 -36.65
N LYS A 7 2.58 -2.28 -35.86
CA LYS A 7 2.44 -3.09 -34.64
C LYS A 7 1.59 -2.39 -33.58
N HIS A 8 1.80 -1.08 -33.38
CA HIS A 8 0.98 -0.28 -32.46
C HIS A 8 -0.48 -0.14 -32.92
N ARG A 9 -0.74 -0.06 -34.23
CA ARG A 9 -2.09 0.01 -34.78
C ARG A 9 -2.85 -1.29 -34.57
N HIS A 10 -2.21 -2.44 -34.83
CA HIS A 10 -2.80 -3.76 -34.61
C HIS A 10 -3.19 -3.97 -33.14
N THR A 11 -2.33 -3.62 -32.18
CA THR A 11 -2.63 -3.77 -30.74
C THR A 11 -3.77 -2.86 -30.30
N ARG A 12 -3.91 -1.65 -30.84
CA ARG A 12 -5.03 -0.75 -30.50
C ARG A 12 -6.37 -1.27 -31.03
N THR A 13 -6.38 -1.81 -32.25
CA THR A 13 -7.57 -2.35 -32.90
C THR A 13 -8.05 -3.63 -32.20
N THR A 14 -7.14 -4.54 -31.84
CA THR A 14 -7.51 -5.78 -31.12
C THR A 14 -8.07 -5.49 -29.73
N VAL A 15 -7.49 -4.52 -29.01
CA VAL A 15 -8.01 -4.10 -27.69
C VAL A 15 -9.37 -3.40 -27.85
N PHE A 16 -9.58 -2.56 -28.86
CA PHE A 16 -10.90 -1.97 -29.09
C PHE A 16 -11.96 -3.04 -29.38
N LEU A 17 -11.67 -4.00 -30.27
CA LEU A 17 -12.57 -5.12 -30.55
C LEU A 17 -12.88 -5.94 -29.30
N SER A 18 -11.91 -6.20 -28.43
CA SER A 18 -12.16 -6.97 -27.20
C SER A 18 -13.13 -6.26 -26.25
N HIS A 19 -13.09 -4.93 -26.19
CA HIS A 19 -14.00 -4.15 -25.34
C HIS A 19 -15.42 -4.12 -25.91
N VAL A 20 -15.54 -4.00 -27.25
CA VAL A 20 -16.83 -4.10 -27.93
C VAL A 20 -17.43 -5.48 -27.75
N ALA A 21 -16.63 -6.54 -27.94
CA ALA A 21 -17.06 -7.92 -27.71
C ALA A 21 -17.49 -8.15 -26.26
N ALA A 22 -16.71 -7.67 -25.28
CA ALA A 22 -17.07 -7.76 -23.86
C ALA A 22 -18.38 -7.02 -23.55
N PHE A 23 -18.58 -5.81 -24.09
CA PHE A 23 -19.82 -5.06 -23.90
C PHE A 23 -21.03 -5.77 -24.50
N LEU A 24 -20.90 -6.33 -25.71
CA LEU A 24 -21.96 -7.12 -26.35
C LEU A 24 -22.29 -8.40 -25.55
N LEU A 25 -21.26 -9.11 -25.07
CA LEU A 25 -21.44 -10.29 -24.22
C LEU A 25 -22.17 -9.93 -22.91
N LEU A 26 -21.83 -8.80 -22.29
CA LEU A 26 -22.51 -8.32 -21.10
C LEU A 26 -23.99 -8.01 -21.35
N ILE A 27 -24.33 -7.37 -22.48
CA ILE A 27 -25.73 -7.12 -22.86
C ILE A 27 -26.49 -8.44 -23.04
N LEU A 28 -25.90 -9.40 -23.76
CA LEU A 28 -26.53 -10.70 -24.01
C LEU A 28 -26.71 -11.50 -22.72
N ALA A 29 -25.71 -11.49 -21.83
CA ALA A 29 -25.79 -12.14 -20.53
C ALA A 29 -26.86 -11.50 -19.63
N ALA A 30 -26.91 -10.16 -19.58
CA ALA A 30 -27.93 -9.40 -18.86
C ALA A 30 -29.35 -9.72 -19.37
N TYR A 31 -29.53 -9.82 -20.70
CA TYR A 31 -30.80 -10.21 -21.29
C TYR A 31 -31.18 -11.66 -20.96
N TRP A 32 -30.20 -12.57 -20.98
CA TRP A 32 -30.44 -13.99 -20.65
C TRP A 32 -30.88 -14.17 -19.19
N LEU A 33 -30.32 -13.39 -18.25
CA LEU A 33 -30.68 -13.41 -16.82
C LEU A 33 -32.17 -13.20 -16.56
N ARG A 34 -32.88 -12.50 -17.45
CA ARG A 34 -34.33 -12.30 -17.33
C ARG A 34 -35.14 -13.61 -17.39
N ARG A 35 -34.58 -14.66 -18.00
CA ARG A 35 -35.22 -15.97 -18.07
C ARG A 35 -35.14 -16.74 -16.75
N ILE A 36 -34.29 -16.30 -15.82
CA ILE A 36 -34.10 -16.93 -14.52
C ILE A 36 -35.09 -16.31 -13.53
N THR A 37 -35.97 -17.14 -12.98
CA THR A 37 -36.90 -16.74 -11.92
C THR A 37 -36.26 -17.02 -10.57
N ILE A 38 -35.85 -15.97 -9.86
CA ILE A 38 -35.41 -16.03 -8.46
C ILE A 38 -36.53 -15.43 -7.60
N PRO A 39 -36.95 -16.08 -6.51
CA PRO A 39 -37.90 -15.48 -5.58
C PRO A 39 -37.29 -14.22 -4.94
N SER A 40 -38.07 -13.15 -4.86
CA SER A 40 -37.64 -11.91 -4.21
C SER A 40 -37.42 -12.15 -2.72
N ASP A 41 -36.16 -12.07 -2.27
CA ASP A 41 -35.79 -12.19 -0.86
C ASP A 41 -35.25 -10.85 -0.34
N PRO A 42 -36.04 -10.12 0.48
CA PRO A 42 -35.62 -8.86 1.07
C PRO A 42 -34.44 -8.98 2.04
N LEU A 43 -34.24 -10.14 2.69
CA LEU A 43 -33.12 -10.36 3.59
C LEU A 43 -31.80 -10.47 2.82
N LEU A 44 -31.79 -11.24 1.73
CA LEU A 44 -30.64 -11.33 0.83
C LEU A 44 -30.22 -9.95 0.30
N GLN A 45 -31.19 -9.12 -0.07
CA GLN A 45 -30.95 -7.74 -0.48
C GLN A 45 -30.28 -6.91 0.64
N GLY A 46 -30.83 -6.98 1.85
CA GLY A 46 -30.27 -6.29 3.01
C GLY A 46 -28.82 -6.69 3.28
N TYR A 47 -28.50 -7.99 3.23
CA TYR A 47 -27.14 -8.48 3.40
C TYR A 47 -26.18 -7.98 2.33
N LEU A 48 -26.54 -8.06 1.04
CA LEU A 48 -25.71 -7.57 -0.06
C LEU A 48 -25.44 -6.06 0.04
N GLN A 49 -26.43 -5.30 0.51
CA GLN A 49 -26.29 -3.86 0.71
C GLN A 49 -25.37 -3.52 1.89
N VAL A 50 -25.50 -4.26 3.01
CA VAL A 50 -24.58 -4.12 4.16
C VAL A 50 -23.15 -4.47 3.75
N ILE A 51 -22.94 -5.60 3.07
CA ILE A 51 -21.62 -6.01 2.58
C ILE A 51 -21.01 -4.94 1.67
N SER A 52 -21.79 -4.44 0.70
CA SER A 52 -21.34 -3.37 -0.21
C SER A 52 -20.97 -2.10 0.54
N SER A 53 -21.74 -1.71 1.54
CA SER A 53 -21.46 -0.51 2.33
C SER A 53 -20.19 -0.64 3.19
N LEU A 54 -19.98 -1.80 3.82
CA LEU A 54 -18.78 -2.10 4.59
C LEU A 54 -17.54 -2.07 3.69
N LEU A 55 -17.59 -2.75 2.53
CA LEU A 55 -16.48 -2.70 1.57
C LEU A 55 -16.19 -1.27 1.11
N ALA A 56 -17.22 -0.46 0.88
CA ALA A 56 -17.04 0.94 0.49
C ALA A 56 -16.35 1.76 1.58
N PHE A 57 -16.73 1.59 2.85
CA PHE A 57 -16.09 2.29 3.96
C PHE A 57 -14.65 1.84 4.19
N VAL A 58 -14.37 0.54 4.09
CA VAL A 58 -13.00 0.02 4.21
C VAL A 58 -12.14 0.56 3.07
N PHE A 59 -12.65 0.54 1.83
CA PHE A 59 -11.96 1.14 0.69
C PHE A 59 -11.69 2.63 0.91
N ALA A 60 -12.69 3.38 1.37
CA ALA A 60 -12.56 4.80 1.66
C ALA A 60 -11.47 5.08 2.71
N ALA A 61 -11.44 4.30 3.79
CA ALA A 61 -10.42 4.44 4.83
C ALA A 61 -9.01 4.15 4.28
N VAL A 62 -8.84 3.03 3.56
CA VAL A 62 -7.55 2.62 2.97
C VAL A 62 -7.01 3.68 1.99
N THR A 63 -7.88 4.24 1.15
CA THR A 63 -7.48 5.27 0.19
C THR A 63 -7.23 6.62 0.84
N LEU A 64 -7.93 6.97 1.93
CA LEU A 64 -7.66 8.20 2.67
C LEU A 64 -6.32 8.16 3.40
N VAL A 65 -5.93 7.00 3.94
CA VAL A 65 -4.58 6.77 4.49
C VAL A 65 -3.53 6.90 3.39
N ARG A 66 -3.79 6.31 2.21
CA ARG A 66 -2.91 6.47 1.04
C ARG A 66 -2.73 7.95 0.69
N PHE A 67 -3.80 8.73 0.66
CA PHE A 67 -3.72 10.18 0.43
C PHE A 67 -2.84 10.88 1.46
N GLN A 68 -2.92 10.55 2.75
CA GLN A 68 -2.04 11.16 3.75
C GLN A 68 -0.56 10.87 3.46
N GLY A 69 -0.22 9.65 3.07
CA GLY A 69 1.16 9.25 2.76
C GLY A 69 1.69 9.76 1.42
N THR A 70 0.87 9.80 0.37
CA THR A 70 1.31 10.10 -1.01
C THR A 70 0.89 11.49 -1.51
N GLN A 71 -0.05 12.15 -0.83
CA GLN A 71 -0.74 13.36 -1.31
C GLN A 71 -1.42 13.18 -2.69
N ASP A 72 -1.71 11.93 -3.07
CA ASP A 72 -2.38 11.60 -4.33
C ASP A 72 -3.88 11.95 -4.29
N ARG A 73 -4.28 12.92 -5.12
CA ARG A 73 -5.66 13.46 -5.14
C ARG A 73 -6.69 12.44 -5.60
N ILE A 74 -6.31 11.50 -6.47
CA ILE A 74 -7.22 10.44 -6.94
C ILE A 74 -7.68 9.60 -5.75
N SER A 75 -6.77 9.27 -4.84
CA SER A 75 -7.10 8.53 -3.61
C SER A 75 -8.10 9.27 -2.74
N LEU A 76 -7.97 10.59 -2.59
CA LEU A 76 -8.89 11.41 -1.81
C LEU A 76 -10.29 11.46 -2.45
N ILE A 77 -10.37 11.75 -3.75
CA ILE A 77 -11.65 11.88 -4.47
C ILE A 77 -12.38 10.54 -4.52
N LEU A 78 -11.67 9.45 -4.83
CA LEU A 78 -12.24 8.11 -4.82
C LEU A 78 -12.64 7.69 -3.40
N GLY A 79 -11.81 7.94 -2.40
CA GLY A 79 -12.12 7.63 -1.01
C GLY A 79 -13.39 8.35 -0.53
N ALA A 80 -13.52 9.65 -0.84
CA ALA A 80 -14.74 10.41 -0.58
C ALA A 80 -15.96 9.85 -1.32
N GLY A 81 -15.79 9.39 -2.57
CA GLY A 81 -16.89 8.84 -3.35
C GLY A 81 -17.39 7.49 -2.88
N PHE A 82 -16.49 6.59 -2.49
CA PHE A 82 -16.86 5.34 -1.85
C PHE A 82 -17.47 5.58 -0.47
N LEU A 83 -16.96 6.54 0.31
CA LEU A 83 -17.55 6.94 1.60
C LEU A 83 -19.00 7.42 1.42
N LEU A 84 -19.22 8.35 0.48
CA LEU A 84 -20.54 8.92 0.25
C LEU A 84 -21.51 7.89 -0.34
N SER A 85 -21.06 7.07 -1.29
CA SER A 85 -21.86 5.95 -1.81
C SER A 85 -22.20 4.93 -0.70
N GLY A 86 -21.25 4.61 0.18
CA GLY A 86 -21.46 3.70 1.30
C GLY A 86 -22.46 4.26 2.31
N ALA A 87 -22.37 5.55 2.63
CA ALA A 87 -23.28 6.24 3.52
C ALA A 87 -24.73 6.24 3.00
N VAL A 88 -24.94 6.47 1.69
CA VAL A 88 -26.27 6.38 1.05
C VAL A 88 -26.85 4.97 1.18
N LEU A 89 -26.01 3.93 0.95
CA LEU A 89 -26.44 2.55 1.11
C LEU A 89 -26.78 2.22 2.56
N VAL A 90 -25.97 2.63 3.54
CA VAL A 90 -26.25 2.38 4.97
C VAL A 90 -27.50 3.11 5.44
N ALA A 91 -27.65 4.39 5.13
CA ALA A 91 -28.83 5.16 5.53
C ALA A 91 -30.10 4.47 5.08
N THR A 92 -30.09 3.90 3.87
CA THR A 92 -31.22 3.16 3.32
C THR A 92 -31.41 1.80 3.99
N SER A 93 -30.34 1.05 4.29
CA SER A 93 -30.44 -0.20 5.05
C SER A 93 -30.98 0.02 6.46
N VAL A 94 -30.54 1.07 7.16
CA VAL A 94 -31.02 1.40 8.52
C VAL A 94 -32.50 1.80 8.48
N LEU A 95 -32.90 2.64 7.53
CA LEU A 95 -34.31 3.00 7.32
C LEU A 95 -35.17 1.78 6.97
N PHE A 96 -34.61 0.83 6.21
CA PHE A 96 -35.27 -0.43 5.86
C PHE A 96 -35.50 -1.33 7.08
N PHE A 97 -34.55 -1.40 8.04
CA PHE A 97 -34.63 -2.30 9.19
C PHE A 97 -35.21 -1.70 10.49
N GLN A 98 -35.13 -0.38 10.74
CA GLN A 98 -35.41 0.17 12.10
C GLN A 98 -36.66 1.05 12.28
N PHE A 99 -37.16 1.79 11.27
CA PHE A 99 -38.05 2.94 11.56
C PHE A 99 -39.51 2.89 11.07
N LEU A 100 -39.93 1.91 10.25
CA LEU A 100 -41.29 1.93 9.64
C LEU A 100 -41.97 0.54 9.63
N PRO A 101 -42.32 -0.06 10.79
CA PRO A 101 -42.74 -1.47 10.91
C PRO A 101 -43.70 -2.02 9.83
N ASP A 102 -44.66 -1.20 9.38
CA ASP A 102 -45.85 -1.69 8.65
C ASP A 102 -46.11 -1.02 7.28
N GLU A 103 -45.13 -0.34 6.67
CA GLU A 103 -45.37 0.46 5.45
C GLU A 103 -44.83 -0.18 4.14
N PRO A 104 -45.66 -0.36 3.09
CA PRO A 104 -45.21 -0.79 1.75
C PRO A 104 -44.22 0.17 1.08
N LEU A 105 -44.05 1.39 1.62
CA LEU A 105 -43.03 2.37 1.21
C LEU A 105 -41.58 1.85 1.34
N ARG A 106 -41.32 0.79 2.11
CA ARG A 106 -39.98 0.17 2.28
C ARG A 106 -39.38 -0.39 1.00
N LEU A 107 -40.17 -1.08 0.18
CA LEU A 107 -39.71 -1.73 -1.06
C LEU A 107 -39.33 -0.71 -2.15
N LEU A 108 -40.03 0.44 -2.14
CA LEU A 108 -39.93 1.48 -3.17
C LEU A 108 -38.64 2.32 -3.09
N TRP A 109 -38.09 2.53 -1.89
CA TRP A 109 -36.96 3.45 -1.69
C TRP A 109 -35.57 2.82 -1.86
N ALA A 110 -35.44 1.51 -1.63
CA ALA A 110 -34.15 0.83 -1.67
C ALA A 110 -33.46 0.83 -3.06
N PRO A 111 -34.16 0.58 -4.19
CA PRO A 111 -33.57 0.68 -5.52
C PRO A 111 -33.15 2.10 -5.89
N PHE A 112 -33.89 3.10 -5.40
CA PHE A 112 -33.62 4.51 -5.67
C PHE A 112 -32.31 4.96 -5.01
N ALA A 113 -32.14 4.65 -3.72
CA ALA A 113 -30.91 4.97 -3.02
C ALA A 113 -29.70 4.20 -3.57
N TRP A 114 -29.90 2.93 -3.95
CA TRP A 114 -28.86 2.17 -4.63
C TRP A 114 -28.39 2.89 -5.90
N TRP A 115 -29.32 3.33 -6.73
CA TRP A 115 -29.04 4.05 -7.98
C TRP A 115 -28.37 5.41 -7.73
N ILE A 116 -28.81 6.18 -6.72
CA ILE A 116 -28.13 7.42 -6.29
C ILE A 116 -26.68 7.13 -5.91
N GLY A 117 -26.44 6.09 -5.11
CA GLY A 117 -25.09 5.68 -4.73
C GLY A 117 -24.20 5.38 -5.94
N ARG A 118 -24.76 4.75 -6.99
CA ARG A 118 -24.04 4.51 -8.26
C ARG A 118 -23.73 5.79 -9.01
N MET A 119 -24.68 6.71 -9.07
CA MET A 119 -24.48 8.02 -9.72
C MET A 119 -23.35 8.82 -9.07
N ILE A 120 -23.36 8.91 -7.75
CA ILE A 120 -22.33 9.58 -6.96
C ILE A 120 -20.96 8.98 -7.28
N LEU A 121 -20.85 7.65 -7.20
CA LEU A 121 -19.60 6.97 -7.45
C LEU A 121 -19.10 7.18 -8.89
N ALA A 122 -19.98 7.05 -9.89
CA ALA A 122 -19.63 7.23 -11.29
C ALA A 122 -19.09 8.65 -11.56
N LEU A 123 -19.80 9.67 -11.06
CA LEU A 123 -19.38 11.07 -11.18
C LEU A 123 -18.04 11.32 -10.51
N LEU A 124 -17.81 10.76 -9.32
CA LEU A 124 -16.56 10.95 -8.59
C LEU A 124 -15.38 10.20 -9.22
N MET A 125 -15.60 9.04 -9.83
CA MET A 125 -14.57 8.36 -10.61
C MET A 125 -14.15 9.17 -11.84
N VAL A 126 -15.10 9.78 -12.55
CA VAL A 126 -14.77 10.71 -13.65
C VAL A 126 -14.05 11.94 -13.10
N ALA A 127 -14.57 12.56 -12.04
CA ALA A 127 -13.99 13.75 -11.45
C ALA A 127 -12.54 13.52 -10.98
N ALA A 128 -12.24 12.36 -10.38
CA ALA A 128 -10.88 12.00 -9.95
C ALA A 128 -9.89 12.06 -11.11
N LEU A 129 -10.26 11.53 -12.27
CA LEU A 129 -9.42 11.49 -13.47
C LEU A 129 -9.35 12.86 -14.18
N LEU A 130 -10.44 13.64 -14.18
CA LEU A 130 -10.43 14.98 -14.75
C LEU A 130 -9.59 15.96 -13.93
N VAL A 131 -9.68 15.90 -12.60
CA VAL A 131 -8.86 16.73 -11.70
C VAL A 131 -7.37 16.42 -11.90
N GLU A 132 -7.01 15.15 -12.03
CA GLU A 132 -5.65 14.74 -12.38
C GLU A 132 -5.20 15.29 -13.74
N HIS A 133 -6.06 15.18 -14.76
CA HIS A 133 -5.72 15.58 -16.13
C HIS A 133 -5.55 17.09 -16.29
N PHE A 134 -6.47 17.89 -15.73
CA PHE A 134 -6.51 19.34 -15.94
C PHE A 134 -5.72 20.13 -14.89
N MET A 135 -5.49 19.59 -13.69
CA MET A 135 -4.82 20.32 -12.60
C MET A 135 -3.60 19.58 -12.03
N PRO A 136 -2.58 19.25 -12.86
CA PRO A 136 -1.40 18.49 -12.41
C PRO A 136 -0.52 19.25 -11.40
N ARG A 137 -0.59 20.59 -11.36
CA ARG A 137 0.13 21.44 -10.39
C ARG A 137 -0.85 22.47 -9.81
N SER A 138 -1.27 22.28 -8.56
CA SER A 138 -2.14 23.24 -7.85
C SER A 138 -1.36 23.97 -6.78
N ARG A 139 -1.64 25.26 -6.62
CA ARG A 139 -1.13 26.08 -5.52
C ARG A 139 -1.95 25.90 -4.23
N HIS A 140 -3.21 25.44 -4.32
CA HIS A 140 -4.13 25.26 -3.18
C HIS A 140 -4.97 23.96 -3.31
N PRO A 141 -4.34 22.77 -3.22
CA PRO A 141 -4.98 21.50 -3.55
C PRO A 141 -6.21 21.15 -2.69
N ARG A 142 -6.23 21.56 -1.41
CA ARG A 142 -7.36 21.26 -0.51
C ARG A 142 -8.65 21.99 -0.92
N GLN A 143 -8.56 23.24 -1.35
CA GLN A 143 -9.73 24.04 -1.75
C GLN A 143 -10.29 23.58 -3.09
N GLU A 144 -9.43 23.29 -4.06
CA GLU A 144 -9.85 22.77 -5.37
C GLU A 144 -10.57 21.42 -5.23
N ILE A 145 -10.05 20.51 -4.40
CA ILE A 145 -10.70 19.21 -4.18
C ILE A 145 -12.03 19.37 -3.46
N ALA A 146 -12.11 20.23 -2.43
CA ALA A 146 -13.36 20.53 -1.75
C ALA A 146 -14.42 21.09 -2.71
N SER A 147 -14.01 21.99 -3.63
CA SER A 147 -14.91 22.55 -4.64
C SER A 147 -15.41 21.51 -5.65
N ALA A 148 -14.55 20.59 -6.09
CA ALA A 148 -14.93 19.50 -6.98
C ALA A 148 -15.90 18.52 -6.31
N LEU A 149 -15.64 18.16 -5.05
CA LEU A 149 -16.54 17.32 -4.25
C LEU A 149 -17.90 17.99 -4.04
N LEU A 150 -17.92 19.28 -3.69
CA LEU A 150 -19.16 20.06 -3.54
C LEU A 150 -19.94 20.15 -4.85
N ALA A 151 -19.26 20.37 -5.99
CA ALA A 151 -19.91 20.38 -7.29
C ALA A 151 -20.56 19.03 -7.61
N VAL A 152 -19.88 17.93 -7.32
CA VAL A 152 -20.45 16.58 -7.55
C VAL A 152 -21.62 16.29 -6.61
N ILE A 153 -21.54 16.68 -5.33
CA ILE A 153 -22.65 16.58 -4.38
C ILE A 153 -23.85 17.43 -4.87
N ALA A 154 -23.60 18.66 -5.31
CA ALA A 154 -24.65 19.55 -5.81
C ALA A 154 -25.31 19.00 -7.09
N VAL A 155 -24.52 18.54 -8.06
CA VAL A 155 -25.03 17.91 -9.30
C VAL A 155 -25.85 16.66 -8.96
N THR A 156 -25.35 15.83 -8.03
CA THR A 156 -26.08 14.65 -7.57
C THR A 156 -27.41 15.05 -6.91
N TYR A 157 -27.41 16.07 -6.05
CA TYR A 157 -28.62 16.53 -5.36
C TYR A 157 -29.65 17.09 -6.34
N VAL A 158 -29.23 17.96 -7.27
CA VAL A 158 -30.12 18.54 -8.30
C VAL A 158 -30.72 17.43 -9.15
N PHE A 159 -29.91 16.44 -9.52
CA PHE A 159 -30.38 15.31 -10.32
C PHE A 159 -31.35 14.41 -9.53
N ALA A 160 -31.01 14.03 -8.30
CA ALA A 160 -31.90 13.29 -7.42
C ALA A 160 -33.23 14.03 -7.15
N ALA A 161 -33.19 15.36 -7.00
CA ALA A 161 -34.37 16.19 -6.84
C ALA A 161 -35.24 16.23 -8.12
N SER A 162 -34.63 16.32 -9.30
CA SER A 162 -35.34 16.29 -10.60
C SER A 162 -36.05 14.96 -10.87
N LEU A 163 -35.61 13.88 -10.23
CA LEU A 163 -36.15 12.53 -10.41
C LEU A 163 -37.17 12.13 -9.34
N ARG A 164 -37.47 12.98 -8.34
CA ARG A 164 -38.50 12.74 -7.31
C ARG A 164 -39.90 12.50 -7.90
N GLY A 165 -40.15 12.86 -9.15
CA GLY A 165 -41.43 12.68 -9.85
C GLY A 165 -41.57 11.37 -10.66
N LEU A 166 -40.55 10.51 -10.72
CA LEU A 166 -40.64 9.22 -11.41
C LEU A 166 -41.10 8.14 -10.41
N PRO A 167 -42.12 7.31 -10.73
CA PRO A 167 -42.63 6.32 -9.81
C PRO A 167 -41.58 5.21 -9.58
N PRO A 168 -41.53 4.62 -8.37
CA PRO A 168 -40.35 3.90 -7.88
C PRO A 168 -40.34 2.40 -8.18
N GLU A 169 -41.39 1.84 -8.81
CA GLU A 169 -41.51 0.39 -9.03
C GLU A 169 -42.09 0.01 -10.40
N VAL A 170 -41.63 -1.16 -10.85
CA VAL A 170 -41.95 -1.86 -12.11
C VAL A 170 -41.53 -1.06 -13.34
N SER A 171 -40.71 -1.71 -14.17
CA SER A 171 -40.45 -1.24 -15.52
C SER A 171 -41.75 -0.74 -16.16
N ARG A 172 -41.81 0.52 -16.58
CA ARG A 172 -42.99 1.06 -17.28
C ARG A 172 -43.29 0.29 -18.57
N HIS A 173 -42.29 -0.42 -19.10
CA HIS A 173 -42.36 -1.19 -20.32
C HIS A 173 -41.63 -2.54 -20.17
N PRO A 174 -42.19 -3.49 -19.41
CA PRO A 174 -41.49 -4.72 -19.07
C PRO A 174 -41.15 -5.55 -20.31
N GLN A 175 -41.88 -5.40 -21.42
CA GLN A 175 -41.63 -6.16 -22.66
C GLN A 175 -40.56 -5.54 -23.58
N THR A 176 -39.98 -4.39 -23.22
CA THR A 176 -38.95 -3.76 -24.04
C THR A 176 -37.58 -4.40 -23.84
N PHE A 177 -36.66 -4.14 -24.77
CA PHE A 177 -35.27 -4.63 -24.70
C PHE A 177 -34.52 -4.11 -23.46
N PHE A 178 -34.86 -2.90 -22.99
CA PHE A 178 -34.42 -2.39 -21.69
C PHE A 178 -35.64 -2.00 -20.87
N PRO A 179 -36.14 -2.91 -20.00
CA PRO A 179 -37.24 -2.63 -19.09
C PRO A 179 -37.02 -1.36 -18.24
N SER A 180 -35.79 -1.12 -17.77
CA SER A 180 -35.48 -0.02 -16.86
C SER A 180 -34.36 0.87 -17.43
N PRO A 181 -34.62 1.66 -18.49
CA PRO A 181 -33.58 2.39 -19.21
C PRO A 181 -32.89 3.46 -18.35
N GLN A 182 -33.56 4.00 -17.33
CA GLN A 182 -32.95 4.94 -16.37
C GLN A 182 -31.74 4.36 -15.62
N GLN A 183 -31.63 3.03 -15.51
CA GLN A 183 -30.50 2.35 -14.88
C GLN A 183 -29.22 2.44 -15.73
N LEU A 184 -29.33 2.74 -17.03
CA LEU A 184 -28.17 2.87 -17.93
C LEU A 184 -27.38 4.16 -17.71
N LEU A 185 -27.98 5.17 -17.06
CA LEU A 185 -27.38 6.49 -16.93
C LEU A 185 -26.07 6.50 -16.12
N PRO A 186 -25.99 5.90 -14.90
CA PRO A 186 -24.70 5.70 -14.23
C PRO A 186 -23.73 4.87 -15.09
N GLY A 187 -24.23 3.90 -15.84
CA GLY A 187 -23.43 3.06 -16.75
C GLY A 187 -22.73 3.87 -17.83
N GLY A 188 -23.43 4.85 -18.42
CA GLY A 188 -22.85 5.79 -19.39
C GLY A 188 -21.71 6.62 -18.79
N ILE A 189 -21.84 7.05 -17.53
CA ILE A 189 -20.78 7.81 -16.83
C ILE A 189 -19.60 6.88 -16.52
N PHE A 190 -19.83 5.64 -16.11
CA PHE A 190 -18.75 4.66 -15.91
C PHE A 190 -18.01 4.33 -17.22
N LEU A 191 -18.68 4.33 -18.39
CA LEU A 191 -18.00 4.19 -19.68
C LEU A 191 -17.05 5.37 -19.95
N VAL A 192 -17.39 6.59 -19.53
CA VAL A 192 -16.47 7.74 -19.58
C VAL A 192 -15.27 7.50 -18.66
N SER A 193 -15.48 7.03 -17.43
CA SER A 193 -14.39 6.66 -16.52
C SER A 193 -13.48 5.58 -17.13
N LEU A 194 -14.03 4.56 -17.79
CA LEU A 194 -13.24 3.51 -18.45
C LEU A 194 -12.31 4.07 -19.53
N PHE A 195 -12.78 5.03 -20.32
CA PHE A 195 -11.95 5.67 -21.33
C PHE A 195 -10.72 6.35 -20.71
N TRP A 196 -10.92 7.06 -19.61
CA TRP A 196 -9.84 7.76 -18.90
C TRP A 196 -8.90 6.82 -18.16
N TYR A 197 -9.42 5.81 -17.44
CA TYR A 197 -8.58 4.79 -16.80
C TYR A 197 -7.76 4.00 -17.82
N ARG A 198 -8.32 3.71 -19.00
CA ARG A 198 -7.56 3.06 -20.08
C ARG A 198 -6.41 3.93 -20.55
N ARG A 199 -6.62 5.25 -20.71
CA ARG A 199 -5.53 6.18 -21.04
C ARG A 199 -4.48 6.21 -19.93
N ARG A 200 -4.90 6.21 -18.67
CA ARG A 200 -4.02 6.19 -17.51
C ARG A 200 -3.16 4.93 -17.45
N LEU A 201 -3.74 3.75 -17.66
CA LEU A 201 -3.02 2.46 -17.68
C LEU A 201 -1.92 2.37 -18.75
N VAL A 202 -1.96 3.20 -19.78
CA VAL A 202 -0.88 3.30 -20.78
C VAL A 202 0.31 4.11 -20.24
N VAL A 203 0.06 5.03 -19.31
CA VAL A 203 1.07 5.94 -18.73
C VAL A 203 1.61 5.39 -17.41
N GLU A 204 0.73 4.90 -16.54
CA GLU A 204 1.03 4.42 -15.20
C GLU A 204 0.35 3.07 -14.98
N ASP A 205 1.14 2.02 -14.73
CA ASP A 205 0.64 0.64 -14.61
C ASP A 205 0.72 0.14 -13.16
N SER A 206 -0.12 0.71 -12.30
CA SER A 206 -0.23 0.30 -10.90
C SER A 206 -1.31 -0.78 -10.69
N PRO A 207 -1.15 -1.68 -9.69
CA PRO A 207 -2.22 -2.56 -9.22
C PRO A 207 -3.51 -1.81 -8.89
N PHE A 208 -3.39 -0.62 -8.31
CA PHE A 208 -4.53 0.22 -7.98
C PHE A 208 -5.30 0.63 -9.25
N ASP A 209 -4.61 1.07 -10.29
CA ASP A 209 -5.25 1.49 -11.55
C ASP A 209 -5.87 0.30 -12.30
N ARG A 210 -5.21 -0.86 -12.33
CA ARG A 210 -5.75 -2.08 -12.98
C ARG A 210 -7.04 -2.54 -12.31
N THR A 211 -7.05 -2.54 -10.99
CA THR A 211 -8.22 -2.96 -10.22
C THR A 211 -9.33 -1.92 -10.24
N MET A 212 -9.02 -0.62 -10.25
CA MET A 212 -10.01 0.43 -10.53
C MET A 212 -10.64 0.28 -11.91
N TYR A 213 -9.81 -0.02 -12.92
CA TYR A 213 -10.30 -0.29 -14.27
C TYR A 213 -11.25 -1.50 -14.33
N ALA A 214 -10.87 -2.61 -13.69
CA ALA A 214 -11.71 -3.80 -13.58
C ALA A 214 -13.00 -3.51 -12.78
N ALA A 215 -12.92 -2.79 -11.66
CA ALA A 215 -14.06 -2.40 -10.85
C ALA A 215 -15.03 -1.50 -11.63
N THR A 216 -14.52 -0.61 -12.48
CA THR A 216 -15.34 0.24 -13.35
C THR A 216 -16.09 -0.60 -14.39
N TRP A 217 -15.43 -1.60 -14.99
CA TRP A 217 -16.08 -2.56 -15.90
C TRP A 217 -17.19 -3.36 -15.20
N LEU A 218 -16.94 -3.82 -13.97
CA LEU A 218 -17.94 -4.51 -13.16
C LEU A 218 -19.13 -3.61 -12.83
N ASN A 219 -18.92 -2.30 -12.61
CA ASN A 219 -20.01 -1.34 -12.44
C ASN A 219 -20.81 -1.11 -13.74
N VAL A 220 -20.17 -1.07 -14.92
CA VAL A 220 -20.87 -1.03 -16.22
C VAL A 220 -21.73 -2.28 -16.40
N ALA A 221 -21.16 -3.45 -16.15
CA ALA A 221 -21.88 -4.73 -16.20
C ALA A 221 -23.07 -4.76 -15.24
N ALA A 222 -22.90 -4.22 -14.03
CA ALA A 222 -23.97 -4.10 -13.04
C ALA A 222 -25.12 -3.22 -13.55
N GLN A 223 -24.83 -2.07 -14.16
CA GLN A 223 -25.87 -1.18 -14.71
C GLN A 223 -26.59 -1.76 -15.94
N LEU A 224 -25.88 -2.50 -16.79
CA LEU A 224 -26.51 -3.24 -17.89
C LEU A 224 -27.45 -4.32 -17.36
N SER A 225 -27.04 -5.01 -16.29
CA SER A 225 -27.85 -6.05 -15.64
C SER A 225 -29.07 -5.45 -14.93
N SER A 226 -28.92 -4.35 -14.19
CA SER A 226 -30.06 -3.69 -13.55
C SER A 226 -31.03 -3.07 -14.56
N ALA A 227 -30.56 -2.62 -15.73
CA ALA A 227 -31.44 -2.14 -16.79
C ALA A 227 -32.35 -3.23 -17.39
N GLN A 228 -31.98 -4.51 -17.23
CA GLN A 228 -32.77 -5.68 -17.61
C GLN A 228 -33.79 -6.11 -16.54
N SER A 229 -33.73 -5.50 -15.35
CA SER A 229 -34.68 -5.75 -14.27
C SER A 229 -36.06 -5.23 -14.64
N ALA A 230 -37.04 -6.14 -14.68
CA ALA A 230 -38.45 -5.85 -14.94
C ALA A 230 -39.29 -5.82 -13.66
N ARG A 231 -38.84 -6.54 -12.63
CA ARG A 231 -39.49 -6.64 -11.32
C ARG A 231 -38.49 -6.31 -10.21
N LEU A 232 -39.00 -5.82 -9.08
CA LEU A 232 -38.16 -5.57 -7.92
C LEU A 232 -37.46 -6.86 -7.47
N MET A 233 -36.14 -6.81 -7.28
CA MET A 233 -35.30 -7.93 -6.83
C MET A 233 -35.38 -9.20 -7.70
N ASP A 234 -35.58 -9.04 -9.01
CA ASP A 234 -35.44 -10.14 -9.95
C ASP A 234 -33.97 -10.53 -10.19
N ALA A 235 -33.75 -11.64 -10.92
CA ALA A 235 -32.41 -12.18 -11.15
C ALA A 235 -31.41 -11.17 -11.76
N PRO A 236 -31.79 -10.34 -12.76
CA PRO A 236 -30.90 -9.28 -13.26
C PRO A 236 -30.46 -8.27 -12.17
N PHE A 237 -31.36 -7.89 -11.26
CA PHE A 237 -31.02 -6.96 -10.19
C PHE A 237 -30.10 -7.59 -9.13
N VAL A 238 -30.38 -8.83 -8.71
CA VAL A 238 -29.51 -9.56 -7.76
C VAL A 238 -28.12 -9.76 -8.36
N PHE A 239 -28.04 -10.11 -9.64
CA PHE A 239 -26.76 -10.22 -10.34
C PHE A 239 -26.00 -8.88 -10.38
N ALA A 240 -26.70 -7.77 -10.61
CA ALA A 240 -26.11 -6.43 -10.56
C ALA A 240 -25.50 -6.11 -9.18
N GLN A 241 -26.18 -6.48 -8.08
CA GLN A 241 -25.64 -6.33 -6.72
C GLN A 241 -24.35 -7.14 -6.52
N SER A 242 -24.36 -8.40 -6.95
CA SER A 242 -23.19 -9.28 -6.85
C SER A 242 -21.99 -8.74 -7.61
N LEU A 243 -22.19 -8.17 -8.80
CA LEU A 243 -21.14 -7.51 -9.57
C LEU A 243 -20.56 -6.29 -8.86
N ILE A 244 -21.37 -5.53 -8.12
CA ILE A 244 -20.89 -4.39 -7.32
C ILE A 244 -20.05 -4.86 -6.14
N VAL A 245 -20.53 -5.86 -5.39
CA VAL A 245 -19.77 -6.45 -4.29
C VAL A 245 -18.41 -6.93 -4.80
N MET A 246 -18.39 -7.63 -5.94
CA MET A 246 -17.16 -8.06 -6.60
C MET A 246 -16.29 -6.86 -7.01
N GLY A 247 -16.87 -5.83 -7.62
CA GLY A 247 -16.15 -4.62 -8.02
C GLY A 247 -15.48 -3.91 -6.85
N TYR A 248 -16.17 -3.84 -5.70
CA TYR A 248 -15.64 -3.23 -4.48
C TYR A 248 -14.53 -4.09 -3.86
N ALA A 249 -14.69 -5.40 -3.85
CA ALA A 249 -13.65 -6.33 -3.39
C ALA A 249 -12.38 -6.24 -4.27
N VAL A 250 -12.53 -6.19 -5.59
CA VAL A 250 -11.43 -6.02 -6.55
C VAL A 250 -10.71 -4.68 -6.32
N ALA A 251 -11.47 -3.60 -6.21
CA ALA A 251 -10.96 -2.26 -5.90
C ALA A 251 -10.15 -2.23 -4.59
N LEU A 252 -10.69 -2.82 -3.52
CA LEU A 252 -10.04 -2.91 -2.23
C LEU A 252 -8.75 -3.74 -2.30
N GLY A 253 -8.77 -4.88 -2.98
CA GLY A 253 -7.60 -5.73 -3.16
C GLY A 253 -6.44 -4.99 -3.82
N GLY A 254 -6.69 -4.18 -4.85
CA GLY A 254 -5.65 -3.38 -5.49
C GLY A 254 -5.14 -2.23 -4.64
N ALA A 255 -6.02 -1.56 -3.88
CA ALA A 255 -5.62 -0.51 -2.94
C ALA A 255 -4.70 -1.06 -1.83
N LEU A 256 -5.04 -2.23 -1.27
CA LEU A 256 -4.21 -2.90 -0.26
C LEU A 256 -2.87 -3.34 -0.84
N LEU A 257 -2.85 -3.92 -2.05
CA LEU A 257 -1.61 -4.36 -2.69
C LEU A 257 -0.67 -3.19 -2.99
N GLU A 258 -1.19 -2.06 -3.48
CA GLU A 258 -0.36 -0.89 -3.74
C GLU A 258 0.17 -0.27 -2.45
N ASN A 259 -0.64 -0.20 -1.39
CA ASN A 259 -0.18 0.26 -0.08
C ASN A 259 0.95 -0.61 0.48
N ALA A 260 0.85 -1.94 0.35
CA ALA A 260 1.93 -2.85 0.75
C ALA A 260 3.22 -2.59 -0.04
N ARG A 261 3.11 -2.35 -1.36
CA ARG A 261 4.27 -2.00 -2.20
C ARG A 261 4.89 -0.65 -1.85
N LEU A 262 4.08 0.34 -1.50
CA LEU A 262 4.57 1.64 -1.06
C LEU A 262 5.30 1.52 0.28
N PHE A 263 4.73 0.76 1.22
CA PHE A 263 5.36 0.50 2.51
C PHE A 263 6.72 -0.19 2.34
N GLU A 264 6.81 -1.23 1.50
CA GLU A 264 8.06 -1.92 1.26
C GLU A 264 9.09 -1.02 0.55
N ARG A 265 8.66 -0.15 -0.38
CA ARG A 265 9.54 0.87 -0.99
C ARG A 265 10.08 1.85 0.05
N VAL A 266 9.24 2.38 0.94
CA VAL A 266 9.68 3.27 2.03
C VAL A 266 10.67 2.56 2.94
N ARG A 267 10.37 1.31 3.30
CA ARG A 267 11.28 0.47 4.09
C ARG A 267 12.62 0.23 3.39
N HIS A 268 12.63 0.02 2.08
CA HIS A 268 13.85 -0.12 1.29
C HIS A 268 14.65 1.20 1.18
N MET A 269 13.98 2.35 1.23
CA MET A 269 14.61 3.68 1.20
C MET A 269 15.05 4.20 2.57
N ALA A 270 14.63 3.57 3.66
CA ALA A 270 15.12 3.92 4.98
C ALA A 270 16.64 3.67 5.04
N VAL A 271 17.42 4.69 5.40
CA VAL A 271 18.90 4.60 5.56
C VAL A 271 19.31 4.31 7.01
N SER A 272 18.35 4.27 7.92
CA SER A 272 18.58 4.09 9.35
C SER A 272 17.85 2.86 9.88
N ASP A 273 18.43 2.24 10.90
CA ASP A 273 17.79 1.17 11.67
C ASP A 273 16.71 1.77 12.61
N PRO A 274 15.47 1.26 12.59
CA PRO A 274 14.36 1.88 13.32
C PRO A 274 14.45 1.74 14.84
N LEU A 275 15.23 0.79 15.36
CA LEU A 275 15.39 0.60 16.81
C LEU A 275 16.45 1.56 17.37
N THR A 276 17.58 1.66 16.69
CA THR A 276 18.78 2.35 17.19
C THR A 276 18.95 3.75 16.60
N GLY A 277 18.38 4.02 15.44
CA GLY A 277 18.61 5.24 14.67
C GLY A 277 20.01 5.33 14.05
N LEU A 278 20.83 4.29 14.14
CA LEU A 278 22.11 4.21 13.41
C LEU A 278 21.87 3.94 11.93
N ALA A 279 22.93 3.99 11.10
CA ALA A 279 22.85 3.50 9.73
C ALA A 279 22.39 2.03 9.71
N ASN A 280 21.58 1.64 8.75
CA ASN A 280 21.26 0.22 8.56
C ASN A 280 22.30 -0.46 7.67
N TYR A 281 22.19 -1.78 7.54
CA TYR A 281 23.09 -2.59 6.70
C TYR A 281 23.22 -2.06 5.26
N ARG A 282 22.15 -1.55 4.66
CA ARG A 282 22.20 -0.97 3.30
C ARG A 282 23.09 0.26 3.26
N ARG A 283 22.87 1.20 4.19
CA ARG A 283 23.67 2.43 4.28
C ARG A 283 25.13 2.12 4.61
N LEU A 284 25.40 1.06 5.39
CA LEU A 284 26.76 0.57 5.64
C LEU A 284 27.46 0.14 4.34
N LEU A 285 26.82 -0.69 3.52
CA LEU A 285 27.40 -1.11 2.24
C LEU A 285 27.67 0.07 1.32
N ASP A 286 26.74 1.02 1.20
CA ASP A 286 26.93 2.24 0.41
C ASP A 286 28.17 3.02 0.92
N VAL A 287 28.37 3.11 2.24
CA VAL A 287 29.53 3.80 2.82
C VAL A 287 30.83 3.04 2.55
N LEU A 288 30.83 1.72 2.68
CA LEU A 288 32.00 0.89 2.38
C LEU A 288 32.41 1.01 0.91
N GLU A 289 31.47 0.94 -0.02
CA GLU A 289 31.73 1.15 -1.46
C GLU A 289 32.39 2.51 -1.72
N ASN A 290 31.82 3.58 -1.15
CA ASN A 290 32.36 4.93 -1.31
C ASN A 290 33.76 5.08 -0.68
N GLU A 291 34.02 4.48 0.47
CA GLU A 291 35.34 4.54 1.12
C GLU A 291 36.39 3.69 0.40
N THR A 292 36.01 2.56 -0.19
CA THR A 292 36.88 1.76 -1.07
C THR A 292 37.31 2.59 -2.28
N GLU A 293 36.36 3.17 -3.03
CA GLU A 293 36.67 4.04 -4.17
C GLU A 293 37.52 5.25 -3.78
N ARG A 294 37.26 5.83 -2.60
CA ARG A 294 38.04 6.95 -2.07
C ARG A 294 39.47 6.54 -1.75
N THR A 295 39.66 5.36 -1.15
CA THR A 295 40.97 4.83 -0.78
C THR A 295 41.78 4.51 -2.01
N ASP A 296 41.20 3.83 -3.00
CA ASP A 296 41.86 3.50 -4.26
C ASP A 296 42.34 4.75 -4.99
N ARG A 297 41.57 5.84 -4.92
CA ARG A 297 41.94 7.11 -5.55
C ARG A 297 42.98 7.92 -4.76
N THR A 298 42.92 7.90 -3.44
CA THR A 298 43.70 8.82 -2.59
C THR A 298 44.87 8.17 -1.85
N GLY A 299 44.92 6.85 -1.79
CA GLY A 299 45.87 6.07 -0.99
C GLY A 299 45.66 6.21 0.53
N ARG A 300 44.56 6.83 0.98
CA ARG A 300 44.24 6.97 2.41
C ARG A 300 43.37 5.80 2.85
N PRO A 301 43.81 4.96 3.79
CA PRO A 301 43.07 3.77 4.21
C PRO A 301 41.80 4.13 4.99
N PHE A 302 40.96 3.12 5.21
CA PHE A 302 39.95 3.15 6.25
C PHE A 302 39.94 1.82 7.02
N ALA A 303 39.41 1.86 8.24
CA ALA A 303 39.24 0.66 9.05
C ALA A 303 37.75 0.33 9.22
N VAL A 304 37.45 -0.97 9.38
CA VAL A 304 36.12 -1.48 9.72
C VAL A 304 36.24 -2.25 11.03
N LEU A 305 35.38 -1.89 11.98
CA LEU A 305 35.19 -2.64 13.21
C LEU A 305 33.85 -3.36 13.12
N LEU A 306 33.84 -4.68 13.31
CA LEU A 306 32.62 -5.45 13.54
C LEU A 306 32.48 -5.73 15.03
N LEU A 307 31.34 -5.37 15.60
CA LEU A 307 31.06 -5.52 17.02
C LEU A 307 29.88 -6.47 17.22
N ASP A 308 29.93 -7.26 18.28
CA ASP A 308 28.85 -8.15 18.70
C ASP A 308 28.59 -7.95 20.19
N LEU A 309 27.34 -7.62 20.54
CA LEU A 309 26.94 -7.44 21.93
C LEU A 309 26.90 -8.80 22.67
N ASP A 310 27.87 -9.01 23.56
CA ASP A 310 28.01 -10.28 24.27
C ASP A 310 26.79 -10.52 25.19
N GLY A 311 26.22 -11.72 25.13
CA GLY A 311 25.21 -12.17 26.09
C GLY A 311 23.82 -11.56 25.93
N LEU A 312 23.48 -10.95 24.79
CA LEU A 312 22.13 -10.39 24.56
C LEU A 312 21.01 -11.42 24.81
N LYS A 313 21.22 -12.69 24.43
CA LYS A 313 20.26 -13.77 24.72
C LYS A 313 20.03 -13.94 26.22
N THR A 314 21.09 -13.96 27.03
CA THR A 314 20.98 -14.07 28.49
C THR A 314 20.24 -12.85 29.09
N ILE A 315 20.49 -11.65 28.55
CA ILE A 315 19.76 -10.44 28.94
C ILE A 315 18.26 -10.59 28.63
N ASN A 316 17.93 -11.03 27.42
CA ASN A 316 16.53 -11.28 27.02
C ASN A 316 15.86 -12.33 27.91
N ASP A 317 16.55 -13.43 28.19
CA ASP A 317 16.01 -14.54 28.98
C ASP A 317 15.82 -14.15 30.46
N SER A 318 16.67 -13.28 31.00
CA SER A 318 16.65 -12.88 32.41
C SER A 318 15.79 -11.63 32.70
N TYR A 319 15.75 -10.68 31.77
CA TYR A 319 15.13 -9.37 31.95
C TYR A 319 14.02 -9.06 30.94
N GLY A 320 13.80 -9.93 29.96
CA GLY A 320 12.80 -9.76 28.91
C GLY A 320 13.30 -8.95 27.70
N HIS A 321 12.60 -9.11 26.58
CA HIS A 321 12.97 -8.51 25.29
C HIS A 321 12.99 -6.98 25.25
N LEU A 322 12.22 -6.32 26.12
CA LEU A 322 12.25 -4.85 26.24
C LEU A 322 13.60 -4.36 26.78
N VAL A 323 14.16 -5.05 27.78
CA VAL A 323 15.47 -4.72 28.35
C VAL A 323 16.59 -5.05 27.36
N GLY A 324 16.49 -6.17 26.64
CA GLY A 324 17.44 -6.47 25.56
C GLY A 324 17.40 -5.43 24.45
N SER A 325 16.22 -4.95 24.05
CA SER A 325 16.09 -3.86 23.09
C SER A 325 16.76 -2.57 23.59
N ARG A 326 16.59 -2.26 24.88
CA ARG A 326 17.27 -1.11 25.52
C ARG A 326 18.79 -1.28 25.56
N ALA A 327 19.31 -2.49 25.80
CA ALA A 327 20.74 -2.78 25.74
C ALA A 327 21.33 -2.51 24.35
N ILE A 328 20.60 -2.88 23.28
CA ILE A 328 20.97 -2.58 21.88
C ILE A 328 20.98 -1.06 21.65
N CYS A 329 19.97 -0.33 22.12
CA CYS A 329 19.93 1.13 22.00
C CYS A 329 21.07 1.81 22.76
N ARG A 330 21.42 1.33 23.96
CA ARG A 330 22.55 1.85 24.74
C ARG A 330 23.87 1.70 24.02
N LEU A 331 24.15 0.51 23.45
CA LEU A 331 25.35 0.33 22.63
C LEU A 331 25.33 1.28 21.41
N ALA A 332 24.18 1.44 20.77
CA ALA A 332 24.06 2.36 19.66
C ALA A 332 24.35 3.82 20.04
N ASP A 333 23.88 4.28 21.20
CA ASP A 333 24.15 5.62 21.70
C ASP A 333 25.62 5.80 22.06
N ILE A 334 26.27 4.80 22.65
CA ILE A 334 27.72 4.79 22.89
C ILE A 334 28.48 4.96 21.57
N LEU A 335 28.13 4.19 20.54
CA LEU A 335 28.76 4.32 19.23
C LEU A 335 28.51 5.70 18.62
N ARG A 336 27.31 6.25 18.74
CA ARG A 336 26.98 7.58 18.21
C ARG A 336 27.76 8.71 18.89
N ILE A 337 27.89 8.65 20.21
CA ILE A 337 28.50 9.73 21.02
C ILE A 337 30.03 9.67 20.95
N HIS A 338 30.61 8.48 20.90
CA HIS A 338 32.07 8.29 21.03
C HIS A 338 32.79 8.05 19.70
N CYS A 339 32.12 8.26 18.57
CA CYS A 339 32.73 8.26 17.23
C CYS A 339 32.77 9.69 16.65
N ARG A 340 33.67 9.93 15.69
CA ARG A 340 33.81 11.22 15.02
C ARG A 340 32.63 11.44 14.07
N ALA A 341 32.38 12.69 13.71
CA ALA A 341 31.31 13.03 12.76
C ALA A 341 31.48 12.41 11.36
N ILE A 342 32.71 12.06 10.98
CA ILE A 342 33.01 11.39 9.70
C ILE A 342 32.89 9.86 9.79
N ASP A 343 32.90 9.30 11.00
CA ASP A 343 32.79 7.86 11.21
C ASP A 343 31.33 7.44 10.99
N THR A 344 31.11 6.24 10.46
CA THR A 344 29.75 5.71 10.25
C THR A 344 29.51 4.51 11.15
N ALA A 345 28.68 4.70 12.17
CA ALA A 345 28.15 3.61 12.98
C ALA A 345 26.87 3.04 12.35
N ALA A 346 26.81 1.72 12.20
CA ALA A 346 25.70 1.01 11.60
C ALA A 346 25.30 -0.20 12.44
N ARG A 347 24.02 -0.58 12.38
CA ARG A 347 23.56 -1.89 12.87
C ARG A 347 23.65 -2.90 11.74
N TYR A 348 24.53 -3.88 11.90
CA TYR A 348 24.79 -4.92 10.91
C TYR A 348 23.63 -5.94 10.87
N GLY A 349 23.13 -6.34 12.06
CA GLY A 349 21.94 -7.15 12.20
C GLY A 349 21.82 -7.75 13.60
N GLY A 350 20.61 -7.88 14.16
CA GLY A 350 20.44 -8.45 15.50
C GLY A 350 21.20 -7.66 16.59
N ASP A 351 22.18 -8.31 17.23
CA ASP A 351 23.16 -7.80 18.18
C ASP A 351 24.47 -7.31 17.56
N GLU A 352 24.63 -7.42 16.25
CA GLU A 352 25.84 -7.07 15.52
C GLU A 352 25.79 -5.62 15.02
N PHE A 353 26.91 -4.92 15.19
CA PHE A 353 27.14 -3.54 14.78
C PHE A 353 28.40 -3.45 13.93
N ALA A 354 28.50 -2.40 13.14
CA ALA A 354 29.68 -2.07 12.38
C ALA A 354 30.05 -0.60 12.58
N LEU A 355 31.35 -0.30 12.55
CA LEU A 355 31.85 1.06 12.54
C LEU A 355 32.87 1.20 11.42
N VAL A 356 32.63 2.14 10.50
CA VAL A 356 33.57 2.51 9.44
C VAL A 356 34.31 3.76 9.89
N LEU A 357 35.65 3.68 9.86
CA LEU A 357 36.58 4.73 10.30
C LEU A 357 37.40 5.23 9.09
N PRO A 358 36.93 6.28 8.39
CA PRO A 358 37.68 6.90 7.31
C PRO A 358 39.06 7.40 7.77
N GLU A 359 40.06 7.32 6.91
CA GLU A 359 41.43 7.83 7.16
C GLU A 359 42.09 7.24 8.43
N SER A 360 41.81 5.97 8.72
CA SER A 360 42.30 5.29 9.92
C SER A 360 43.12 4.05 9.57
N GLN A 361 44.26 3.88 10.22
CA GLN A 361 45.06 2.66 10.17
C GLN A 361 44.72 1.79 11.39
N GLU A 362 45.34 0.62 11.45
CA GLU A 362 45.14 -0.37 12.51
C GLU A 362 45.33 0.20 13.94
N PRO A 363 46.36 1.03 14.23
CA PRO A 363 46.52 1.59 15.57
C PRO A 363 45.38 2.54 15.98
N GLU A 364 44.87 3.36 15.05
CA GLU A 364 43.72 4.22 15.32
C GLU A 364 42.45 3.41 15.55
N ALA A 365 42.24 2.36 14.75
CA ALA A 365 41.11 1.45 14.90
C ALA A 365 41.10 0.78 16.28
N HIS A 366 42.25 0.29 16.76
CA HIS A 366 42.38 -0.28 18.11
C HIS A 366 42.07 0.75 19.20
N ARG A 367 42.56 1.99 19.09
CA ARG A 367 42.26 3.05 20.07
C ARG A 367 40.76 3.34 20.14
N VAL A 368 40.06 3.34 19.02
CA VAL A 368 38.59 3.53 18.99
C VAL A 368 37.90 2.33 19.63
N ALA A 369 38.31 1.10 19.31
CA ALA A 369 37.78 -0.11 19.93
C ALA A 369 37.96 -0.11 21.46
N ASP A 370 39.15 0.24 21.94
CA ASP A 370 39.45 0.28 23.38
C ASP A 370 38.66 1.37 24.10
N ARG A 371 38.50 2.54 23.49
CA ARG A 371 37.62 3.60 24.00
C ARG A 371 36.17 3.14 24.12
N ILE A 372 35.65 2.45 23.11
CA ILE A 372 34.28 1.91 23.14
C ILE A 372 34.14 0.89 24.29
N ARG A 373 35.11 -0.03 24.43
CA ARG A 373 35.13 -1.00 25.53
C ARG A 373 35.15 -0.33 26.90
N GLU A 374 35.98 0.71 27.08
CA GLU A 374 36.08 1.45 28.33
C GLU A 374 34.77 2.17 28.68
N VAL A 375 34.14 2.83 27.71
CA VAL A 375 32.84 3.48 27.92
C VAL A 375 31.77 2.47 28.29
N MET A 376 31.71 1.31 27.61
CA MET A 376 30.77 0.25 27.96
C MET A 376 31.00 -0.32 29.36
N ALA A 377 32.26 -0.47 29.77
CA ALA A 377 32.62 -0.99 31.10
C ALA A 377 32.26 -0.03 32.23
N ASN A 378 32.28 1.27 31.94
CA ASN A 378 31.91 2.35 32.86
C ASN A 378 30.42 2.74 32.77
N ASP A 379 29.62 2.04 31.96
CA ASP A 379 28.18 2.24 31.92
C ASP A 379 27.53 1.62 33.17
N ASP A 380 27.11 2.51 34.09
CA ASP A 380 26.55 2.15 35.39
C ASP A 380 25.13 1.57 35.33
N GLU A 381 24.45 1.64 34.18
CA GLU A 381 23.10 1.12 34.03
C GLU A 381 23.10 -0.43 33.94
N PRO A 382 22.39 -1.16 34.83
CA PRO A 382 22.25 -2.61 34.71
C PRO A 382 21.27 -2.99 33.58
N PRO A 383 21.49 -4.09 32.83
CA PRO A 383 22.66 -4.97 32.90
C PRO A 383 23.91 -4.32 32.30
N ARG A 384 25.08 -4.67 32.84
CA ARG A 384 26.37 -4.22 32.29
C ARG A 384 26.56 -4.77 30.90
N LEU A 385 27.00 -3.91 29.98
CA LEU A 385 27.21 -4.26 28.59
C LEU A 385 28.66 -4.64 28.35
N SER A 386 28.88 -5.59 27.46
CA SER A 386 30.19 -5.89 26.90
C SER A 386 30.04 -6.29 25.45
N ALA A 387 30.99 -5.92 24.61
CA ALA A 387 31.02 -6.34 23.22
C ALA A 387 32.36 -6.98 22.87
N SER A 388 32.28 -7.95 21.96
CA SER A 388 33.43 -8.42 21.21
C SER A 388 33.56 -7.55 19.94
N ILE A 389 34.78 -7.17 19.56
CA ILE A 389 35.14 -6.30 18.44
C ILE A 389 36.27 -6.94 17.62
N GLY A 390 36.00 -7.19 16.34
CA GLY A 390 37.01 -7.54 15.33
C GLY A 390 37.33 -6.36 14.42
N ILE A 391 38.57 -6.28 13.94
CA ILE A 391 39.09 -5.14 13.18
C ILE A 391 39.68 -5.63 11.84
N ALA A 392 39.40 -4.91 10.77
CA ALA A 392 40.11 -5.02 9.49
C ALA A 392 40.42 -3.63 8.90
N VAL A 393 41.45 -3.53 8.06
CA VAL A 393 41.89 -2.26 7.47
C VAL A 393 42.06 -2.41 5.98
N TYR A 394 41.37 -1.58 5.21
CA TYR A 394 41.50 -1.52 3.77
C TYR A 394 42.61 -0.54 3.36
N ARG A 395 43.51 -0.99 2.47
CA ARG A 395 44.72 -0.24 2.10
C ARG A 395 44.81 0.13 0.61
N GLY A 396 43.77 -0.15 -0.19
CA GLY A 396 43.74 0.19 -1.61
C GLY A 396 44.43 -0.83 -2.52
N ASP A 397 44.31 -2.11 -2.18
CA ASP A 397 44.84 -3.26 -2.91
C ASP A 397 43.88 -3.83 -3.97
N GLY A 398 42.71 -3.19 -4.17
CA GLY A 398 41.69 -3.65 -5.10
C GLY A 398 40.88 -4.85 -4.59
N GLU A 399 40.98 -5.17 -3.30
CA GLU A 399 40.16 -6.23 -2.69
C GLU A 399 38.68 -5.84 -2.63
N ARG A 400 37.81 -6.86 -2.66
CA ARG A 400 36.37 -6.66 -2.54
C ARG A 400 35.95 -6.45 -1.08
N ILE A 401 34.87 -5.71 -0.88
CA ILE A 401 34.30 -5.41 0.45
C ILE A 401 33.98 -6.70 1.23
N GLU A 402 33.57 -7.77 0.55
CA GLU A 402 33.29 -9.05 1.20
C GLU A 402 34.54 -9.67 1.85
N THR A 403 35.73 -9.47 1.28
CA THR A 403 36.99 -9.92 1.87
C THR A 403 37.27 -9.15 3.15
N LEU A 404 37.19 -7.82 3.10
CA LEU A 404 37.40 -6.95 4.25
C LEU A 404 36.46 -7.28 5.43
N LEU A 405 35.18 -7.47 5.13
CA LEU A 405 34.20 -7.89 6.14
C LEU A 405 34.49 -9.30 6.68
N SER A 406 34.96 -10.21 5.82
CA SER A 406 35.34 -11.55 6.26
C SER A 406 36.57 -11.54 7.18
N GLU A 407 37.54 -10.66 6.96
CA GLU A 407 38.69 -10.51 7.86
C GLU A 407 38.28 -9.96 9.23
N ALA A 408 37.44 -8.92 9.24
CA ALA A 408 36.90 -8.36 10.48
C ALA A 408 36.09 -9.40 11.27
N ASP A 409 35.31 -10.25 10.59
CA ASP A 409 34.56 -11.34 11.21
C ASP A 409 35.47 -12.42 11.81
N GLN A 410 36.57 -12.76 11.11
CA GLN A 410 37.56 -13.71 11.62
C GLN A 410 38.25 -13.18 12.89
N ASP A 411 38.62 -11.89 12.92
CA ASP A 411 39.20 -11.26 14.10
C ASP A 411 38.20 -11.19 15.27
N LEU A 412 36.94 -10.85 14.98
CA LEU A 412 35.84 -10.86 15.95
C LEU A 412 35.65 -12.25 16.56
N TYR A 413 35.67 -13.30 15.72
CA TYR A 413 35.57 -14.68 16.18
C TYR A 413 36.75 -15.08 17.08
N ALA A 414 37.97 -14.69 16.70
CA ALA A 414 39.15 -14.95 17.51
C ALA A 414 39.08 -14.24 18.88
N GLU A 415 38.54 -13.02 18.93
CA GLU A 415 38.38 -12.28 20.17
C GLU A 415 37.28 -12.90 21.07
N LYS A 416 36.13 -13.28 20.50
CA LYS A 416 35.10 -14.06 21.22
C LYS A 416 35.68 -15.33 21.85
N ALA A 417 36.51 -16.08 21.12
CA ALA A 417 37.15 -17.29 21.62
C ALA A 417 38.14 -17.00 22.77
N LYS A 418 38.87 -15.88 22.74
CA LYS A 418 39.74 -15.44 23.84
C LYS A 418 38.93 -15.07 25.08
N ARG A 419 37.80 -14.38 24.91
CA ARG A 419 36.88 -14.03 26.02
C ARG A 419 36.20 -15.24 26.64
N ALA A 420 35.77 -16.21 25.82
CA ALA A 420 35.22 -17.48 26.30
C ALA A 420 36.16 -18.22 27.26
N LYS A 421 37.47 -18.23 26.96
CA LYS A 421 38.49 -18.83 27.83
C LYS A 421 38.69 -18.07 29.16
N ARG A 422 38.47 -16.75 29.16
CA ARG A 422 38.55 -15.91 30.38
C ARG A 422 37.28 -15.95 31.23
N HIS A 423 36.13 -16.23 30.61
CA HIS A 423 34.82 -16.30 31.26
C HIS A 423 34.06 -17.58 30.84
N PRO A 424 34.33 -18.73 31.48
CA PRO A 424 33.84 -20.05 31.06
C PRO A 424 32.31 -20.20 31.00
N ASN A 425 31.56 -19.33 31.67
CA ASN A 425 30.10 -19.36 31.72
C ASN A 425 29.41 -18.58 30.57
N ALA A 426 30.17 -17.95 29.66
CA ALA A 426 29.62 -17.25 28.50
C ALA A 426 29.36 -18.23 27.34
N ILE A 427 28.08 -18.36 26.92
CA ILE A 427 27.67 -19.23 25.81
C ILE A 427 27.92 -18.49 24.48
N TYR A 428 28.93 -18.90 23.72
CA TYR A 428 29.20 -18.37 22.37
C TYR A 428 28.61 -19.29 21.27
N PRO A 429 27.94 -18.74 20.25
CA PRO A 429 27.37 -19.54 19.17
C PRO A 429 28.47 -20.18 18.29
N ARG A 430 28.23 -21.43 17.85
CA ARG A 430 29.08 -22.11 16.85
C ARG A 430 28.86 -21.50 15.46
N ARG A 431 29.95 -21.43 14.69
CA ARG A 431 30.08 -21.00 13.28
C ARG A 431 28.76 -21.18 12.50
N ARG A 432 28.10 -20.08 12.12
CA ARG A 432 27.11 -20.11 11.03
C ARG A 432 27.89 -20.08 9.73
N THR A 433 27.76 -21.14 8.93
CA THR A 433 28.30 -21.17 7.57
C THR A 433 27.64 -20.06 6.75
N PRO A 434 28.38 -19.37 5.87
CA PRO A 434 27.78 -18.42 4.93
C PRO A 434 26.68 -19.14 4.14
N LYS A 435 25.50 -18.53 4.04
CA LYS A 435 24.54 -18.96 3.02
C LYS A 435 25.14 -18.56 1.68
N THR A 436 25.57 -19.56 0.92
CA THR A 436 25.91 -19.48 -0.50
C THR A 436 24.80 -18.86 -1.33
#